data_AF-A0A968Q711-F1
#
_entry.id   AF-A0A968Q711-F1
#
_cell.length_a   1.000
_cell.length_b   1.000
_cell.length_c   1.000
_cell.angle_alpha   90.00
_cell.angle_beta   90.00
_cell.angle_gamma   90.00
#
_symmetry.space_group_name_H-M   'P 1'
#
loop_
_entity.id
_entity.type
_entity.pdbx_description
1 polymer ?
#
loop_
_entity_poly.entity_id
_entity_poly.type
_entity_poly.pdbx_seq_one_letter_code
_entity_poly.pdbx_strand_id
1 'polypeptide(L)'
;MPLITTPTLSHIRAAAEWLAEGDHPNPDLEYVLNLMLMECLPQNPRELLAIVHTAAAPERLEPSQICGVLVAGPGNKTVSLTGCNRTTTETLLSLVQSRGCPQRIATSLPSRDWLRPRLLRNYQLQREHSSLIMVCTQVPPQGQGRWATPNDIPTLQAYADLRLLSNLG
;
A
#
# COMPACT_ATOMS: atom_id res chain seq x y z
N MET A 1 3.54 16.48 14.70
CA MET A 1 4.26 15.23 14.98
C MET A 1 5.55 15.24 14.18
N PRO A 2 6.67 14.77 14.75
CA PRO A 2 7.93 14.61 14.04
C PRO A 2 7.79 13.78 12.75
N LEU A 3 8.58 14.14 11.73
CA LEU A 3 8.55 13.55 10.40
C LEU A 3 9.97 13.31 9.89
N ILE A 4 10.24 12.11 9.39
CA ILE A 4 11.50 11.75 8.71
C ILE A 4 11.19 11.53 7.23
N THR A 5 11.89 12.24 6.33
CA THR A 5 11.74 12.09 4.87
C THR A 5 12.97 11.51 4.17
N THR A 6 14.03 11.27 4.93
CA THR A 6 15.26 10.59 4.50
C THR A 6 15.59 9.49 5.51
N PRO A 7 14.75 8.44 5.58
CA PRO A 7 14.90 7.38 6.57
C PRO A 7 16.13 6.51 6.29
N THR A 8 16.75 6.04 7.36
CA THR A 8 17.80 5.02 7.32
C THR A 8 17.17 3.63 7.17
N LEU A 9 18.01 2.62 6.93
CA LEU A 9 17.56 1.23 6.90
C LEU A 9 16.91 0.80 8.23
N SER A 10 17.40 1.30 9.37
CA SER A 10 16.78 1.01 10.68
C SER A 10 15.37 1.59 10.79
N HIS A 11 15.12 2.80 10.27
CA HIS A 11 13.78 3.38 10.23
C HIS A 11 12.84 2.60 9.32
N ILE A 12 13.33 2.18 8.15
CA ILE A 12 12.55 1.37 7.21
C ILE A 12 12.14 0.04 7.86
N ARG A 13 13.06 -0.60 8.59
CA ARG A 13 12.78 -1.86 9.31
C ARG A 13 11.71 -1.68 10.37
N ALA A 14 11.86 -0.67 11.23
CA ALA A 14 10.86 -0.38 12.26
C ALA A 14 9.48 -0.04 11.67
N ALA A 15 9.44 0.63 10.52
CA ALA A 15 8.20 0.92 9.80
C ALA A 15 7.55 -0.35 9.21
N ALA A 16 8.35 -1.28 8.70
CA ALA A 16 7.85 -2.56 8.19
C ALA A 16 7.30 -3.44 9.33
N GLU A 17 8.02 -3.53 10.44
CA GLU A 17 7.58 -4.24 11.66
C GLU A 17 6.29 -3.63 12.21
N TRP A 18 6.21 -2.29 12.28
CA TRP A 18 4.99 -1.59 12.71
C TRP A 18 3.77 -1.92 11.85
N LEU A 19 3.93 -2.05 10.52
CA LEU A 19 2.84 -2.45 9.63
C LEU A 19 2.43 -3.92 9.80
N ALA A 20 3.40 -4.80 10.04
CA ALA A 20 3.14 -6.23 10.24
C ALA A 20 2.44 -6.52 11.57
N GLU A 21 2.73 -5.73 12.62
CA GLU A 21 2.18 -5.90 13.96
C GLU A 21 0.88 -5.10 14.20
N GLY A 22 0.57 -4.14 13.33
CA GLY A 22 -0.54 -3.20 13.52
C GLY A 22 -1.87 -3.63 12.91
N ASP A 23 -2.98 -3.07 13.42
CA ASP A 23 -4.34 -3.21 12.87
C ASP A 23 -4.58 -2.37 11.58
N HIS A 24 -3.51 -2.06 10.85
CA HIS A 24 -3.56 -1.15 9.71
C HIS A 24 -3.01 -1.79 8.43
N PRO A 25 -3.59 -2.92 7.98
CA PRO A 25 -3.08 -3.65 6.84
C PRO A 25 -3.09 -2.76 5.60
N ASN A 26 -1.92 -2.63 4.99
CA ASN A 26 -1.72 -1.98 3.71
C ASN A 26 -0.69 -2.79 2.93
N PRO A 27 -1.13 -3.83 2.20
CA PRO A 27 -0.24 -4.80 1.56
C PRO A 27 0.68 -4.15 0.51
N ASP A 28 0.22 -3.07 -0.14
CA ASP A 28 1.06 -2.32 -1.07
C ASP A 28 2.23 -1.64 -0.34
N LEU A 29 1.97 -1.07 0.85
CA LEU A 29 3.01 -0.43 1.64
C LEU A 29 3.99 -1.44 2.24
N GLU A 30 3.48 -2.55 2.76
CA GLU A 30 4.28 -3.66 3.29
C GLU A 30 5.20 -4.23 2.21
N TYR A 31 4.65 -4.52 1.03
CA TYR A 31 5.42 -5.00 -0.11
C TYR A 31 6.55 -4.05 -0.49
N VAL A 32 6.26 -2.75 -0.60
CA VAL A 32 7.27 -1.75 -0.98
C VAL A 32 8.37 -1.62 0.07
N LEU A 33 8.04 -1.62 1.35
CA LEU A 33 9.05 -1.56 2.41
C LEU A 33 9.93 -2.82 2.43
N ASN A 34 9.33 -4.00 2.23
CA ASN A 34 10.09 -5.24 2.12
C ASN A 34 11.04 -5.22 0.91
N LEU A 35 10.61 -4.69 -0.24
CA LEU A 35 11.50 -4.50 -1.40
C LEU A 35 12.66 -3.55 -1.09
N MET A 36 12.41 -2.46 -0.36
CA MET A 36 13.46 -1.51 0.06
C MET A 36 14.46 -2.17 1.02
N LEU A 37 13.98 -3.04 1.93
CA LEU A 37 14.83 -3.80 2.86
C LEU A 37 15.72 -4.84 2.15
N MET A 38 15.25 -5.37 1.02
CA MET A 38 16.02 -6.28 0.17
C MET A 38 16.93 -5.56 -0.84
N GLU A 39 17.07 -4.23 -0.75
CA GLU A 39 17.85 -3.37 -1.66
C GLU A 39 17.45 -3.52 -3.15
N CYS A 40 16.25 -4.03 -3.41
CA CYS A 40 15.77 -4.32 -4.77
C CYS A 40 15.17 -3.08 -5.46
N LEU A 41 14.97 -1.98 -4.73
CA LEU A 41 14.53 -0.70 -5.29
C LEU A 41 15.71 0.28 -5.32
N PRO A 42 16.13 0.76 -6.51
CA PRO A 42 17.10 1.84 -6.58
C PRO A 42 16.48 3.07 -5.93
N GLN A 43 17.15 3.66 -4.93
CA GLN A 43 16.69 4.90 -4.31
C GLN A 43 16.66 6.01 -5.36
N ASN A 44 15.50 6.26 -5.95
CA ASN A 44 15.32 7.34 -6.89
C ASN A 44 15.14 8.63 -6.08
N PRO A 45 15.90 9.71 -6.33
CA PRO A 45 15.73 10.98 -5.62
C PRO A 45 14.33 11.60 -5.82
N ARG A 46 13.51 11.08 -6.74
CA ARG A 46 12.12 11.49 -6.97
C ARG A 46 11.10 10.66 -6.18
N GLU A 47 11.52 9.61 -5.50
CA GLU A 47 10.69 8.83 -4.59
C GLU A 47 10.68 9.50 -3.22
N LEU A 48 9.55 9.42 -2.53
CA LEU A 48 9.42 9.87 -1.16
C LEU A 48 9.10 8.68 -0.29
N LEU A 49 9.93 8.43 0.72
CA LEU A 49 9.53 7.65 1.88
C LEU A 49 9.48 8.59 3.08
N ALA A 50 8.34 8.64 3.75
CA ALA A 50 8.14 9.46 4.93
C ALA A 50 7.60 8.64 6.10
N ILE A 51 8.13 8.90 7.29
CA ILE A 51 7.76 8.22 8.53
C ILE A 51 7.38 9.28 9.57
N VAL A 52 6.17 9.19 10.09
CA VAL A 52 5.68 10.00 11.22
C VAL A 52 5.89 9.20 12.50
N HIS A 53 6.47 9.81 13.52
CA HIS A 53 6.80 9.13 14.76
C HIS A 53 6.54 10.01 16.00
N THR A 54 6.62 9.39 17.18
CA THR A 54 6.50 10.05 18.49
C THR A 54 7.84 10.15 19.23
N ALA A 55 8.88 9.46 18.75
CA ALA A 55 10.19 9.44 19.40
C ALA A 55 10.82 10.83 19.53
N ALA A 56 11.48 11.08 20.68
CA ALA A 56 12.22 12.30 20.95
C ALA A 56 13.58 12.35 20.23
N ALA A 57 14.21 11.19 20.01
CA ALA A 57 15.47 11.05 19.28
C ALA A 57 15.25 10.14 18.06
N PRO A 58 15.47 10.63 16.82
CA PRO A 58 15.13 9.90 15.61
C PRO A 58 16.30 9.09 15.02
N GLU A 59 17.35 8.77 15.78
CA GLU A 59 18.47 7.96 15.24
C GLU A 59 18.11 6.48 15.11
N ARG A 60 17.21 6.02 15.97
CA ARG A 60 16.63 4.68 15.96
C ARG A 60 15.18 4.79 16.40
N LEU A 61 14.30 4.12 15.66
CA LEU A 61 12.88 4.03 15.99
C LEU A 61 12.56 2.61 16.38
N GLU A 62 11.73 2.47 17.40
CA GLU A 62 11.03 1.22 17.71
C GLU A 62 9.67 1.22 17.00
N PRO A 63 9.12 0.06 16.62
CA PRO A 63 7.83 -0.03 15.90
C PRO A 63 6.69 0.71 16.62
N SER A 64 6.63 0.62 17.95
CA SER A 64 5.63 1.30 18.79
C SER A 64 5.68 2.83 18.74
N GLN A 65 6.77 3.40 18.23
CA GLN A 65 6.95 4.85 18.08
C GLN A 65 6.50 5.34 16.71
N ILE A 66 6.24 4.44 15.77
CA ILE A 66 5.75 4.76 14.44
C ILE A 66 4.26 5.07 14.52
N CYS A 67 3.87 6.17 13.89
CA CYS A 67 2.49 6.62 13.82
C CYS A 67 1.97 6.65 12.39
N GLY A 68 2.84 6.62 11.40
CA GLY A 68 2.42 6.53 10.02
C GLY A 68 3.58 6.46 9.06
N VAL A 69 3.32 5.87 7.92
CA VAL A 69 4.29 5.61 6.87
C VAL A 69 3.66 5.97 5.53
N LEU A 70 4.46 6.54 4.64
CA LEU A 70 4.07 6.97 3.31
C LEU A 70 5.20 6.62 2.34
N VAL A 71 4.87 5.95 1.25
CA VAL A 71 5.73 5.88 0.07
C VAL A 71 5.02 6.53 -1.12
N ALA A 72 5.68 7.44 -1.81
CA ALA A 72 5.24 7.98 -3.08
C ALA A 72 6.27 7.66 -4.17
N GLY A 73 5.80 7.06 -5.26
CA GLY A 73 6.59 6.81 -6.45
C GLY A 73 6.88 8.10 -7.25
N PRO A 74 7.72 8.02 -8.29
CA PRO A 74 8.10 9.18 -9.09
C PRO A 74 6.89 9.95 -9.65
N GLY A 75 6.88 11.27 -9.42
CA GLY A 75 5.83 12.17 -9.91
C GLY A 75 4.46 11.95 -9.25
N ASN A 76 4.42 11.37 -8.05
CA ASN A 76 3.19 11.12 -7.28
C ASN A 76 2.12 10.30 -8.04
N LYS A 77 2.53 9.48 -9.02
CA LYS A 77 1.58 8.64 -9.77
C LYS A 77 0.89 7.63 -8.85
N THR A 78 1.67 6.95 -8.02
CA THR A 78 1.18 5.98 -7.04
C THR A 78 1.72 6.36 -5.68
N VAL A 79 0.80 6.44 -4.72
CA VAL A 79 1.09 6.77 -3.34
C VAL A 79 0.49 5.69 -2.46
N SER A 80 1.29 5.10 -1.58
CA SER A 80 0.80 4.21 -0.54
C SER A 80 1.05 4.84 0.82
N LEU A 81 0.03 4.96 1.65
CA LEU A 81 0.15 5.57 2.98
C LEU A 81 -0.72 4.89 4.00
N THR A 82 -0.27 4.89 5.25
CA THR A 82 -1.04 4.43 6.40
C THR A 82 -0.69 5.30 7.61
N GLY A 83 -1.70 5.75 8.36
CA GLY A 83 -1.50 6.40 9.66
C GLY A 83 -2.29 5.69 10.76
N CYS A 84 -1.86 5.87 12.00
CA CYS A 84 -2.50 5.33 13.21
C CYS A 84 -3.75 6.11 13.64
N ASN A 85 -3.89 7.35 13.16
CA ASN A 85 -5.02 8.21 13.44
C ASN A 85 -5.22 9.23 12.30
N ARG A 86 -6.37 9.92 12.35
CA ARG A 86 -6.75 10.94 11.37
C ARG A 86 -5.71 12.03 11.19
N THR A 87 -5.17 12.58 12.28
CA THR A 87 -4.18 13.67 12.23
C THR A 87 -2.91 13.24 11.52
N THR A 88 -2.40 12.04 11.81
CA THR A 88 -1.22 11.49 11.13
C THR A 88 -1.49 11.28 9.64
N THR A 89 -2.62 10.66 9.31
CA THR A 89 -3.02 10.38 7.93
C THR A 89 -3.20 11.67 7.11
N GLU A 90 -3.81 12.71 7.68
CA GLU A 90 -3.93 14.02 7.03
C GLU A 90 -2.57 14.73 6.87
N THR A 91 -1.65 14.55 7.83
CA THR A 91 -0.27 15.05 7.73
C THR A 91 0.45 14.42 6.54
N LEU A 92 0.35 13.09 6.41
CA LEU A 92 0.94 12.35 5.29
C LEU A 92 0.34 12.77 3.94
N LEU A 93 -0.99 12.89 3.85
CA LEU A 93 -1.64 13.36 2.62
C LEU A 93 -1.16 14.77 2.22
N SER A 94 -1.05 15.68 3.19
CA SER A 94 -0.64 17.06 2.94
C SER A 94 0.79 17.14 2.39
N LEU A 95 1.70 16.29 2.89
CA LEU A 95 3.08 16.18 2.40
C LEU A 95 3.14 15.72 0.94
N VAL A 96 2.27 14.78 0.55
CA VAL A 96 2.17 14.34 -0.85
C VAL A 96 1.64 15.48 -1.71
N GLN A 97 0.54 16.11 -1.28
CA GLN A 97 -0.11 17.18 -2.02
C GLN A 97 0.79 18.39 -2.25
N SER A 98 1.68 18.72 -1.31
CA SER A 98 2.66 19.80 -1.50
C SER A 98 3.70 19.50 -2.58
N ARG A 99 3.83 18.23 -3.01
CA ARG A 99 4.68 17.80 -4.14
C ARG A 99 3.90 17.55 -5.42
N GLY A 100 2.59 17.78 -5.40
CA GLY A 100 1.67 17.54 -6.51
C GLY A 100 0.54 16.59 -6.16
N CYS A 101 -0.54 16.64 -6.94
CA CYS A 101 -1.72 15.82 -6.70
C CYS A 101 -1.43 14.33 -6.99
N PRO A 102 -1.62 13.41 -6.02
CA PRO A 102 -1.51 11.98 -6.29
C PRO A 102 -2.57 11.53 -7.31
N GLN A 103 -2.18 10.65 -8.24
CA GLN A 103 -3.14 10.06 -9.19
C GLN A 103 -3.85 8.85 -8.58
N ARG A 104 -3.10 8.02 -7.83
CA ARG A 104 -3.61 6.85 -7.12
C ARG A 104 -3.12 6.83 -5.68
N ILE A 105 -4.02 6.52 -4.75
CA ILE A 105 -3.71 6.37 -3.32
C ILE A 105 -4.13 4.97 -2.86
N ALA A 106 -3.17 4.16 -2.46
CA ALA A 106 -3.35 2.92 -1.70
C ALA A 106 -3.23 3.22 -0.20
N THR A 107 -4.12 2.67 0.61
CA THR A 107 -4.14 2.93 2.05
C THR A 107 -4.93 1.86 2.80
N SER A 108 -4.73 1.77 4.12
CA SER A 108 -5.53 0.90 4.98
C SER A 108 -7.00 1.37 5.07
N LEU A 109 -7.91 0.47 5.45
CA LEU A 109 -9.34 0.80 5.61
C LEU A 109 -9.58 2.00 6.55
N PRO A 110 -8.98 2.07 7.76
CA PRO A 110 -9.16 3.23 8.64
C PRO A 110 -8.66 4.53 8.01
N SER A 111 -7.49 4.51 7.38
CA SER A 111 -6.91 5.69 6.73
C SER A 111 -7.74 6.16 5.54
N ARG A 112 -8.31 5.24 4.74
CA ARG A 112 -9.26 5.57 3.66
C ARG A 112 -10.43 6.39 4.20
N ASP A 113 -11.04 5.95 5.30
CA ASP A 113 -12.25 6.57 5.83
C ASP A 113 -11.97 8.00 6.34
N TRP A 114 -10.76 8.24 6.86
CA TRP A 114 -10.30 9.59 7.22
C TRP A 114 -9.99 10.48 6.01
N LEU A 115 -9.39 9.92 4.95
CA LEU A 115 -9.02 10.68 3.76
C LEU A 115 -10.20 11.01 2.85
N ARG A 116 -11.20 10.13 2.80
CA ARG A 116 -12.30 10.18 1.82
C ARG A 116 -13.00 11.55 1.77
N PRO A 117 -13.39 12.20 2.88
CA PRO A 117 -14.03 13.52 2.82
C PRO A 117 -13.16 14.61 2.21
N ARG A 118 -11.83 14.54 2.39
CA ARG A 118 -10.89 15.52 1.80
C ARG A 118 -10.62 15.21 0.33
N LEU A 119 -10.47 13.93 -0.03
CA LEU A 119 -10.26 13.54 -1.42
C LEU A 119 -11.48 13.85 -2.29
N LEU A 120 -12.70 13.63 -1.81
CA LEU A 120 -13.91 13.94 -2.58
C LEU A 120 -14.09 15.42 -2.95
N ARG A 121 -13.39 16.35 -2.28
CA ARG A 121 -13.43 17.78 -2.66
C ARG A 121 -12.62 18.07 -3.93
N ASN A 122 -11.57 17.29 -4.18
CA ASN A 122 -10.57 17.58 -5.20
C ASN A 122 -10.35 16.44 -6.21
N TYR A 123 -10.94 15.27 -5.97
CA TYR A 123 -10.74 14.05 -6.75
C TYR A 123 -12.07 13.35 -7.02
N GLN A 124 -12.21 12.81 -8.23
CA GLN A 124 -13.22 11.80 -8.53
C GLN A 124 -12.69 10.45 -8.08
N LEU A 125 -13.35 9.83 -7.09
CA LEU A 125 -13.00 8.47 -6.66
C LEU A 125 -13.41 7.48 -7.76
N GLN A 126 -12.43 6.93 -8.47
CA GLN A 126 -12.66 5.74 -9.25
C GLN A 126 -12.60 4.54 -8.31
N ARG A 127 -13.68 3.76 -8.24
CA ARG A 127 -13.65 2.45 -7.56
C ARG A 127 -12.78 1.52 -8.40
N GLU A 128 -11.57 1.25 -7.95
CA GLU A 128 -10.87 0.04 -8.39
C GLU A 128 -11.57 -1.14 -7.71
N HIS A 129 -12.19 -2.01 -8.51
CA HIS A 129 -12.83 -3.22 -8.03
C HIS A 129 -11.81 -4.07 -7.27
N SER A 130 -12.25 -4.64 -6.15
CA SER A 130 -11.49 -5.60 -5.34
C SER A 130 -10.86 -6.66 -6.24
N SER A 131 -9.52 -6.62 -6.30
CA SER A 131 -8.70 -7.44 -7.18
C SER A 131 -8.98 -8.93 -7.02
N LEU A 132 -9.46 -9.56 -8.08
CA LEU A 132 -9.10 -10.94 -8.44
C LEU A 132 -8.45 -10.85 -9.81
N ILE A 133 -7.15 -10.53 -9.85
CA ILE A 133 -6.36 -10.57 -11.08
C ILE A 133 -5.51 -11.84 -11.04
N MET A 134 -6.05 -12.91 -11.61
CA MET A 134 -5.22 -13.90 -12.28
C MET A 134 -5.50 -13.77 -13.78
N VAL A 135 -4.81 -12.83 -14.43
CA VAL A 135 -4.80 -12.77 -15.90
C VAL A 135 -3.61 -13.61 -16.36
N CYS A 136 -3.89 -14.82 -16.81
CA CYS A 136 -2.93 -15.55 -17.63
C CYS A 136 -2.87 -14.83 -18.99
N THR A 137 -1.78 -14.14 -19.29
CA THR A 137 -1.55 -13.48 -20.58
C THR A 137 -1.02 -14.44 -21.64
N GLN A 138 -0.77 -15.70 -21.29
CA GLN A 138 -0.35 -16.73 -22.23
C GLN A 138 -1.52 -17.64 -22.58
N VAL A 139 -1.82 -17.70 -23.88
CA VAL A 139 -2.64 -18.77 -24.43
C VAL A 139 -1.80 -20.05 -24.33
N PRO A 140 -2.18 -21.06 -23.52
CA PRO A 140 -1.44 -22.31 -23.50
C PRO A 140 -1.49 -22.94 -24.90
N PRO A 141 -0.46 -23.70 -25.33
CA PRO A 141 -0.50 -24.37 -26.63
C PRO A 141 -1.77 -25.24 -26.71
N GLN A 142 -2.61 -25.01 -27.73
CA GLN A 142 -3.95 -25.59 -27.95
C GLN A 142 -5.14 -24.97 -27.19
N GLY A 143 -4.96 -23.91 -26.40
CA GLY A 143 -6.06 -23.23 -25.71
C GLY A 143 -6.85 -22.30 -26.63
N GLN A 144 -8.11 -22.62 -26.94
CA GLN A 144 -9.06 -21.63 -27.45
C GLN A 144 -9.62 -20.81 -26.28
N GLY A 145 -8.80 -19.93 -25.70
CA GLY A 145 -9.21 -19.09 -24.60
C GLY A 145 -10.19 -18.00 -25.06
N ARG A 146 -11.41 -17.98 -24.52
CA ARG A 146 -12.32 -16.83 -24.57
C ARG A 146 -12.33 -16.10 -23.23
N TRP A 147 -12.68 -14.83 -23.23
CA TRP A 147 -12.96 -14.10 -21.99
C TRP A 147 -14.06 -14.81 -21.18
N ALA A 148 -13.87 -14.84 -19.87
CA ALA A 148 -14.88 -15.36 -18.95
C ALA A 148 -16.15 -14.50 -19.01
N THR A 149 -17.30 -15.15 -18.90
CA THR A 149 -18.64 -14.56 -18.91
C THR A 149 -19.32 -14.82 -17.58
N PRO A 150 -20.43 -14.13 -17.25
CA PRO A 150 -21.15 -14.36 -16.00
C PRO A 150 -21.59 -15.81 -15.76
N ASN A 151 -21.80 -16.59 -16.82
CA ASN A 151 -22.17 -18.01 -16.72
C ASN A 151 -21.02 -18.88 -16.19
N ASP A 152 -19.78 -18.40 -16.24
CA ASP A 152 -18.60 -19.15 -15.79
C ASP A 152 -18.37 -19.01 -14.27
N ILE A 153 -19.16 -18.16 -13.57
CA ILE A 153 -19.01 -17.86 -12.12
C ILE A 153 -19.09 -19.12 -11.23
N PRO A 154 -20.07 -20.03 -11.37
CA PRO A 154 -20.17 -21.19 -10.48
C PRO A 154 -18.94 -22.10 -10.58
N THR A 155 -18.41 -22.28 -11.81
CA THR A 155 -17.22 -23.08 -12.07
C THR A 155 -15.96 -22.44 -11.48
N LEU A 156 -15.81 -21.12 -11.61
CA LEU A 156 -14.68 -20.39 -11.03
C LEU A 156 -14.69 -20.43 -9.49
N GLN A 157 -15.87 -20.39 -8.87
CA GLN A 157 -16.04 -20.54 -7.43
C GLN A 157 -15.65 -21.95 -6.96
N ALA A 158 -16.13 -23.00 -7.64
CA ALA A 158 -15.76 -24.38 -7.31
C ALA A 158 -14.24 -24.64 -7.41
N TYR A 159 -13.55 -24.01 -8.37
CA TYR A 159 -12.10 -24.08 -8.47
C TYR A 159 -11.39 -23.38 -7.30
N ALA A 160 -11.92 -22.25 -6.82
CA ALA A 160 -11.36 -21.56 -5.66
C ALA A 160 -11.47 -22.42 -4.39
N ASP A 161 -12.60 -23.09 -4.22
CA ASP A 161 -12.86 -23.96 -3.07
C ASP A 161 -11.97 -25.21 -3.06
N LEU A 162 -11.73 -25.82 -4.23
CA LEU A 162 -10.78 -26.94 -4.38
C LEU A 162 -9.33 -26.54 -4.05
N ARG A 163 -8.96 -25.28 -4.31
CA ARG A 163 -7.62 -24.76 -4.03
C ARG A 163 -7.38 -24.52 -2.54
N LEU A 164 -8.42 -24.16 -1.80
CA LEU A 164 -8.36 -24.01 -0.35
C LEU A 164 -8.17 -25.36 0.34
N LEU A 165 -8.76 -26.44 -0.20
CA LEU A 165 -8.60 -27.80 0.32
C LEU A 165 -7.22 -28.40 0.05
N SER A 166 -6.55 -28.01 -1.04
CA SER A 166 -5.21 -28.51 -1.39
C SER A 166 -4.06 -27.82 -0.66
N ASN A 167 -4.33 -26.74 0.09
CA ASN A 167 -3.37 -26.06 0.96
C ASN A 167 -3.48 -26.48 2.43
N LEU A 168 -4.36 -27.44 2.74
CA LEU A 168 -4.54 -28.02 4.09
C LEU A 168 -3.93 -29.43 4.21
N GLY A 169 -3.14 -29.87 3.22
CA GLY A 169 -2.43 -31.16 3.19
C GLY A 169 -0.92 -30.99 3.22
#